data_AF-A0A7R9HHE7-F1
#
_entry.id   AF-A0A7R9HHE7-F1
#
_cell.length_a   1.000
_cell.length_b   1.000
_cell.length_c   1.000
_cell.angle_alpha   90.00
_cell.angle_beta   90.00
_cell.angle_gamma   90.00
#
_symmetry.space_group_name_H-M   'P 1'
#
loop_
_entity.id
_entity.type
_entity.pdbx_description
1 polymer ?
#
loop_
_entity_poly.entity_id
_entity_poly.type
_entity_poly.pdbx_seq_one_letter_code
_entity_poly.pdbx_strand_id
1 'polypeptide(L)'
;DPEVHERIKKLVEGGLKSAFLPSRIAALHGLLYLLQGGNLLGSDHMLQILPLAIEYIQRHIDTRAGVSEEHQITMWGLAFYLLENLEEQTTETELAPAVLQYTLSPVMTQ
;
A
#
# COMPACT_ATOMS: atom_id res chain seq x y z
N ASP A 1 1.25 7.29 -21.60
CA ASP A 1 1.15 6.20 -22.60
C ASP A 1 0.38 5.06 -21.95
N PRO A 2 -0.86 4.79 -22.40
CA PRO A 2 -1.72 3.78 -21.77
C PRO A 2 -1.10 2.38 -21.71
N GLU A 3 -0.32 1.98 -22.71
CA GLU A 3 0.31 0.66 -22.73
C GLU A 3 1.42 0.55 -21.69
N VAL A 4 2.21 1.62 -21.53
CA VAL A 4 3.25 1.70 -20.51
C VAL A 4 2.63 1.67 -19.11
N HIS A 5 1.52 2.39 -18.88
CA HIS A 5 0.84 2.42 -17.59
C HIS A 5 0.29 1.03 -17.22
N GLU A 6 -0.35 0.35 -18.16
CA GLU A 6 -0.87 -1.00 -17.95
C GLU A 6 0.25 -2.01 -17.69
N ARG A 7 1.39 -1.87 -18.39
CA ARG A 7 2.58 -2.71 -18.15
C ARG A 7 3.16 -2.48 -16.76
N ILE A 8 3.26 -1.23 -16.31
CA ILE A 8 3.73 -0.89 -14.97
C ILE A 8 2.79 -1.46 -13.91
N LYS A 9 1.47 -1.28 -14.08
CA LYS A 9 0.45 -1.83 -13.18
C LYS A 9 0.59 -3.34 -13.04
N LYS A 10 0.68 -4.08 -14.15
CA LYS A 10 0.87 -5.55 -14.15
C LYS A 10 2.18 -5.97 -13.48
N LEU A 11 3.26 -5.21 -13.70
CA LEU A 11 4.55 -5.49 -13.08
C LEU A 11 4.47 -5.36 -11.55
N VAL A 12 3.86 -4.27 -11.07
CA VAL A 12 3.67 -4.03 -9.64
C VAL A 12 2.75 -5.08 -9.03
N GLU A 13 1.61 -5.36 -9.66
CA GLU A 13 0.67 -6.38 -9.20
C GLU A 13 1.33 -7.77 -9.11
N GLY A 14 2.12 -8.15 -10.11
CA GLY A 14 2.91 -9.38 -10.10
C GLY A 14 3.94 -9.41 -8.96
N GLY A 15 4.62 -8.29 -8.71
CA GLY A 15 5.58 -8.14 -7.62
C GLY A 15 4.93 -8.27 -6.24
N LEU A 16 3.75 -7.68 -6.02
CA LEU A 16 2.99 -7.79 -4.76
C LEU A 16 2.55 -9.24 -4.46
N LYS A 17 2.26 -10.02 -5.50
CA LYS A 17 1.86 -11.44 -5.38
C LYS A 17 3.05 -12.41 -5.33
N SER A 18 4.28 -11.92 -5.43
CA SER A 18 5.48 -12.76 -5.47
C SER A 18 5.76 -13.47 -4.15
N ALA A 19 6.15 -14.74 -4.21
CA ALA A 19 6.65 -15.46 -3.04
C ALA A 19 8.03 -14.95 -2.57
N PHE A 20 8.78 -14.27 -3.45
CA PHE A 20 10.09 -13.71 -3.13
C PHE A 20 9.95 -12.35 -2.43
N LEU A 21 10.33 -12.29 -1.15
CA LEU A 21 10.13 -11.11 -0.30
C LEU A 21 10.75 -9.82 -0.87
N PRO A 22 11.99 -9.79 -1.38
CA PRO A 22 12.54 -8.56 -1.96
C PRO A 22 11.74 -8.03 -3.16
N SER A 23 11.11 -8.92 -3.95
CA SER A 23 10.20 -8.51 -5.02
C SER A 23 8.94 -7.83 -4.50
N ARG A 24 8.40 -8.29 -3.36
CA ARG A 24 7.25 -7.66 -2.71
C ARG A 24 7.61 -6.28 -2.14
N ILE A 25 8.76 -6.17 -1.47
CA ILE A 25 9.27 -4.91 -0.93
C ILE A 25 9.49 -3.89 -2.06
N ALA A 26 10.15 -4.30 -3.15
CA ALA A 26 10.35 -3.45 -4.32
C ALA A 26 9.01 -2.99 -4.93
N ALA A 27 8.01 -3.88 -5.01
CA ALA A 27 6.69 -3.54 -5.51
C ALA A 27 5.94 -2.57 -4.58
N LEU A 28 6.11 -2.69 -3.25
CA LEU A 28 5.57 -1.73 -2.28
C LEU A 28 6.17 -0.34 -2.43
N HIS A 29 7.49 -0.24 -2.60
CA HIS A 29 8.12 1.04 -2.94
C HIS A 29 7.60 1.57 -4.28
N GLY A 30 7.43 0.71 -5.27
CA GLY A 30 6.84 1.05 -6.56
C GLY A 30 5.43 1.64 -6.43
N LEU A 31 4.55 1.04 -5.61
CA LEU A 31 3.24 1.59 -5.30
C LEU A 31 3.33 2.98 -4.69
N LEU A 32 4.18 3.16 -3.68
CA LEU A 32 4.35 4.44 -3.01
C LEU A 32 4.80 5.52 -3.99
N TYR A 33 5.80 5.25 -4.83
CA TYR A 33 6.27 6.19 -5.84
C TYR A 33 5.20 6.53 -6.89
N LEU A 34 4.41 5.54 -7.34
CA LEU A 34 3.36 5.77 -8.32
C LEU A 34 2.22 6.62 -7.73
N LEU A 35 1.87 6.41 -6.46
CA LEU A 35 0.84 7.18 -5.77
C LEU A 35 1.31 8.60 -5.44
N GLN A 36 2.58 8.78 -5.05
CA GLN A 36 3.21 10.10 -4.89
C GLN A 36 3.31 10.86 -6.21
N GLY A 37 3.61 10.14 -7.29
CA GLY A 37 3.64 10.66 -8.64
C GLY A 37 2.24 10.89 -9.25
N GLY A 38 1.15 10.63 -8.52
CA GLY A 38 -0.22 10.73 -9.04
C GLY A 38 -0.57 12.09 -9.64
N ASN A 39 -0.02 13.18 -9.08
CA ASN A 39 -0.16 14.54 -9.65
C ASN A 39 0.49 14.70 -11.04
N LEU A 40 1.47 13.85 -11.38
CA LEU A 40 2.15 13.83 -12.67
C LEU A 40 1.53 12.82 -13.64
N LEU A 41 0.86 11.78 -13.12
CA LEU A 41 0.26 10.69 -13.90
C LEU A 41 -1.20 10.94 -14.26
N GLY A 42 -1.88 11.87 -13.59
CA GLY A 42 -3.32 12.13 -13.75
C GLY A 42 -4.16 11.30 -12.79
N SER A 43 -5.26 11.90 -12.29
CA SER A 43 -6.14 11.32 -11.26
C SER A 43 -6.62 9.91 -11.56
N ASP A 44 -6.95 9.62 -12.82
CA ASP A 44 -7.57 8.35 -13.23
C ASP A 44 -6.61 7.17 -13.09
N HIS A 45 -5.31 7.39 -13.24
CA HIS A 45 -4.30 6.34 -13.10
C HIS A 45 -4.00 6.03 -11.64
N MET A 46 -3.98 7.06 -10.80
CA MET A 46 -3.86 6.91 -9.34
C MET A 46 -5.02 6.06 -8.79
N LEU A 47 -6.24 6.32 -9.24
CA LEU A 47 -7.44 5.57 -8.84
C LEU A 47 -7.41 4.09 -9.26
N GLN A 48 -6.67 3.72 -10.31
CA GLN A 48 -6.52 2.32 -10.73
C GLN A 48 -5.49 1.55 -9.92
N ILE A 49 -4.53 2.25 -9.30
CA ILE A 49 -3.46 1.66 -8.49
C ILE A 49 -3.87 1.59 -7.01
N LEU A 50 -4.67 2.54 -6.55
CA LEU A 50 -5.14 2.63 -5.17
C LEU A 50 -5.73 1.32 -4.62
N PRO A 51 -6.60 0.58 -5.34
CA PRO A 51 -7.14 -0.69 -4.85
C PRO A 51 -6.07 -1.75 -4.56
N LEU A 52 -4.98 -1.78 -5.34
CA LEU A 52 -3.87 -2.72 -5.13
C LEU A 52 -3.15 -2.43 -3.81
N ALA A 53 -2.98 -1.15 -3.46
CA ALA A 53 -2.37 -0.75 -2.21
C ALA A 53 -3.25 -1.10 -1.01
N ILE A 54 -4.55 -0.79 -1.08
CA ILE A 54 -5.51 -1.06 -0.01
C ILE A 54 -5.64 -2.57 0.24
N GLU A 55 -5.83 -3.39 -0.80
CA GLU A 55 -5.93 -4.85 -0.66
C GLU A 55 -4.66 -5.42 -0.02
N TYR A 56 -3.49 -4.93 -0.43
CA TYR A 56 -2.22 -5.41 0.12
C TYR A 56 -2.08 -5.09 1.61
N ILE A 57 -2.38 -3.86 2.00
CA ILE A 57 -2.31 -3.43 3.41
C ILE A 57 -3.28 -4.27 4.23
N GLN A 58 -4.56 -4.35 3.84
CA GLN A 58 -5.56 -5.12 4.56
C GLN A 58 -5.16 -6.59 4.76
N ARG A 59 -4.51 -7.21 3.75
CA ARG A 59 -4.04 -8.60 3.85
C ARG A 59 -2.86 -8.78 4.82
N HIS A 60 -2.03 -7.75 5.04
CA HIS A 60 -0.76 -7.90 5.78
C HIS A 60 -0.68 -7.10 7.09
N ILE A 61 -1.63 -6.20 7.35
CA ILE A 61 -1.62 -5.30 8.52
C ILE A 61 -1.74 -6.03 9.87
N ASP A 62 -2.38 -7.20 9.89
CA ASP A 62 -2.49 -8.04 11.09
C ASP A 62 -1.24 -8.93 11.33
N THR A 63 -0.30 -8.97 10.38
CA THR A 63 0.87 -9.86 10.49
C THR A 63 1.95 -9.20 11.34
N ARG A 64 2.06 -9.60 12.63
CA ARG A 64 3.00 -8.99 13.61
C ARG A 64 4.24 -9.81 13.94
N ALA A 65 4.21 -11.12 13.74
CA ALA A 65 5.25 -12.02 14.22
C ALA A 65 6.05 -12.65 13.07
N GLY A 66 7.39 -12.62 13.18
CA GLY A 66 8.30 -13.33 12.24
C GLY A 66 8.40 -12.73 10.83
N VAL A 67 7.92 -11.50 10.65
CA VAL A 67 7.95 -10.77 9.36
C VAL A 67 9.15 -9.82 9.31
N SER A 68 9.63 -9.57 8.08
CA SER A 68 10.74 -8.66 7.82
C SER A 68 10.41 -7.23 8.24
N GLU A 69 11.30 -6.60 9.01
CA GLU A 69 11.17 -5.22 9.47
C GLU A 69 11.01 -4.24 8.30
N GLU A 70 11.84 -4.38 7.26
CA GLU A 70 11.77 -3.55 6.05
C GLU A 70 10.40 -3.63 5.37
N HIS A 71 9.84 -4.83 5.26
CA HIS A 71 8.51 -5.01 4.66
C HIS A 71 7.42 -4.31 5.49
N GLN A 72 7.49 -4.46 6.82
CA GLN A 72 6.54 -3.83 7.73
C GLN A 72 6.61 -2.31 7.66
N ILE A 73 7.81 -1.73 7.76
CA ILE A 73 8.00 -0.28 7.71
C ILE A 73 7.52 0.29 6.37
N THR A 74 7.83 -0.36 5.25
CA THR A 74 7.37 0.11 3.94
C THR A 74 5.85 -0.01 3.79
N MET A 75 5.23 -1.08 4.29
CA MET A 75 3.78 -1.26 4.28
C MET A 75 3.07 -0.20 5.13
N TRP A 76 3.56 0.06 6.35
CA TRP A 76 3.02 1.10 7.23
C TRP A 76 3.23 2.51 6.66
N GLY A 77 4.39 2.77 6.06
CA GLY A 77 4.64 4.04 5.35
C GLY A 77 3.64 4.27 4.23
N LEU A 78 3.32 3.23 3.46
CA LEU A 78 2.27 3.29 2.44
C LEU A 78 0.88 3.53 3.05
N ALA A 79 0.52 2.82 4.12
CA ALA A 79 -0.77 3.00 4.79
C ALA A 79 -0.97 4.42 5.31
N PHE A 80 0.02 5.00 5.98
CA PHE A 80 -0.07 6.37 6.48
C PHE A 80 -0.10 7.40 5.34
N TYR A 81 0.68 7.19 4.27
CA TYR A 81 0.63 8.05 3.09
C TYR A 81 -0.79 8.11 2.49
N LEU A 82 -1.44 6.95 2.35
CA LEU A 82 -2.81 6.86 1.83
C LEU A 82 -3.81 7.63 2.72
N LEU A 83 -3.71 7.48 4.04
CA LEU A 83 -4.60 8.17 4.97
C LEU A 83 -4.38 9.68 5.00
N GLU A 84 -3.15 10.15 4.84
CA GLU A 84 -2.82 11.58 4.86
C GLU A 84 -3.15 12.28 3.54
N ASN A 85 -2.91 11.62 2.40
CA ASN A 85 -2.93 12.27 1.08
C ASN A 85 -4.15 11.88 0.23
N LEU A 86 -4.82 10.77 0.56
CA LEU A 86 -5.95 10.20 -0.19
C LEU A 86 -7.12 9.87 0.74
N GLU A 87 -7.33 10.68 1.78
CA GLU A 87 -8.38 10.48 2.79
C GLU A 87 -9.76 10.34 2.14
N GLU A 88 -10.12 11.23 1.20
CA GLU A 88 -11.41 11.20 0.50
C GLU A 88 -11.64 9.87 -0.25
N GLN A 89 -10.59 9.34 -0.90
CA GLN A 89 -10.66 8.10 -1.68
C GLN A 89 -10.55 6.84 -0.80
N THR A 90 -10.08 6.99 0.44
CA THR A 90 -9.93 5.88 1.41
C THR A 90 -11.03 5.86 2.46
N THR A 91 -11.86 6.90 2.55
CA THR A 91 -12.96 7.03 3.52
C THR A 91 -13.99 5.90 3.43
N GLU A 92 -14.27 5.41 2.22
CA GLU A 92 -15.20 4.28 2.01
C GLU A 92 -14.57 2.91 2.31
N THR A 93 -13.28 2.87 2.65
CA THR A 93 -12.56 1.63 2.92
C THR A 93 -12.34 1.43 4.42
N GLU A 94 -12.26 0.17 4.87
CA GLU A 94 -11.93 -0.15 6.27
C GLU A 94 -10.45 0.10 6.63
N LEU A 95 -9.71 0.85 5.81
CA LEU A 95 -8.27 1.08 5.99
C LEU A 95 -7.99 1.90 7.26
N ALA A 96 -8.64 3.06 7.43
CA ALA A 96 -8.45 3.94 8.58
C ALA A 96 -8.78 3.24 9.93
N PRO A 97 -9.94 2.60 10.10
CA PRO A 97 -10.24 1.89 11.34
C PRO A 97 -9.31 0.71 11.60
N ALA A 98 -8.92 -0.04 10.56
CA ALA A 98 -7.94 -1.12 10.70
C ALA A 98 -6.59 -0.58 11.18
N VAL A 99 -6.05 0.46 10.52
CA VAL A 99 -4.80 1.12 10.92
C VAL A 99 -4.85 1.56 12.38
N LEU A 100 -5.90 2.26 12.80
CA LEU A 100 -6.06 2.72 14.18
C LEU A 100 -6.12 1.57 15.19
N GLN A 101 -6.88 0.51 14.90
CA GLN A 101 -6.96 -0.67 15.77
C GLN A 101 -5.59 -1.33 15.95
N TYR A 102 -4.84 -1.47 14.85
CA TYR A 102 -3.57 -2.15 14.88
C TYR A 102 -2.45 -1.27 15.49
N THR A 103 -2.43 0.04 15.29
CA THR A 103 -1.43 0.91 15.92
C THR A 103 -1.67 1.11 17.42
N LEU A 104 -2.92 1.06 17.88
CA LEU A 104 -3.28 1.30 19.28
C LEU A 104 -3.20 0.04 20.16
N SER A 105 -3.37 -1.15 19.60
CA SER A 105 -3.31 -2.40 20.38
C SER A 105 -1.99 -2.62 21.16
N PRO A 106 -0.79 -2.33 20.64
CA PRO A 106 0.44 -2.41 21.44
C PRO A 106 0.50 -1.37 22.56
N VAL A 107 -0.15 -0.22 22.38
CA VAL A 107 -0.18 0.88 23.36
C VAL A 107 -1.17 0.60 24.49
N MET A 108 -2.30 -0.04 24.18
CA MET A 108 -3.35 -0.38 25.14
C MET A 108 -3.06 -1.64 25.97
N THR A 109 -2.06 -2.43 25.59
CA THR A 109 -1.66 -3.65 26.32
C THR A 109 -0.49 -3.40 27.30
N GLN A 110 -0.12 -2.13 27.53
CA GLN A 110 0.86 -1.71 28.53
C GLN A 110 0.18 -1.10 29.76
#